data_AF-A0A1A9RK44-F1
#
_entry.id   AF-A0A1A9RK44-F1
#
_cell.length_a   1.000
_cell.length_b   1.000
_cell.length_c   1.000
_cell.angle_alpha   90.00
_cell.angle_beta   90.00
_cell.angle_gamma   90.00
#
_symmetry.space_group_name_H-M   'P 1'
#
loop_
_entity.id
_entity.type
_entity.pdbx_description
1 polymer ?
#
loop_
_entity_poly.entity_id
_entity_poly.type
_entity_poly.pdbx_seq_one_letter_code
_entity_poly.pdbx_strand_id
1 'polypeptide(L)'
;MANIDVKAKIEAAKQAAKHAVAKRKRAKQPTVVMPEITGNPEVDSRADLDAVQKGFRDRIKNENNRFELSTDSEYWFAACFQTREQKEAFLKALDLLAHGDKYIDGRLLAEKLGIDLPAADVPYRAEGKIDKDYVQFVD
;
A
#
# COMPACT_ATOMS: atom_id res chain seq x y z
N MET A 1 -16.94 -27.97 6.31
CA MET A 1 -16.14 -26.98 5.54
C MET A 1 -16.54 -25.51 5.79
N ALA A 2 -17.40 -25.17 6.75
CA ALA A 2 -17.86 -23.78 6.98
C ALA A 2 -17.05 -22.94 8.00
N ASN A 3 -16.17 -23.55 8.81
CA ASN A 3 -15.49 -22.86 9.94
C ASN A 3 -14.22 -22.07 9.55
N ILE A 4 -13.64 -22.33 8.38
CA ILE A 4 -12.42 -21.65 7.91
C ILE A 4 -12.77 -20.25 7.38
N ASP A 5 -13.89 -20.13 6.66
CA ASP A 5 -14.39 -18.87 6.10
C ASP A 5 -14.80 -17.86 7.19
N VAL A 6 -15.43 -18.33 8.28
CA VAL A 6 -15.80 -17.47 9.42
C VAL A 6 -14.56 -16.94 10.16
N LYS A 7 -13.53 -17.79 10.37
CA LYS A 7 -12.27 -17.35 10.99
C LYS A 7 -11.51 -16.35 10.11
N ALA A 8 -11.46 -16.58 8.79
CA ALA A 8 -10.84 -15.67 7.85
C ALA A 8 -11.56 -14.31 7.82
N LYS A 9 -12.90 -14.30 7.84
CA LYS A 9 -13.72 -13.08 7.93
C LYS A 9 -13.51 -12.30 9.22
N ILE A 10 -13.40 -12.99 10.36
CA ILE A 10 -13.13 -12.35 11.66
C ILE A 10 -11.72 -11.75 11.68
N GLU A 11 -10.72 -12.44 11.15
CA GLU A 11 -9.36 -11.93 11.09
C GLU A 11 -9.25 -10.74 10.12
N ALA A 12 -9.87 -10.82 8.94
CA ALA A 12 -9.97 -9.71 7.99
C ALA A 12 -10.67 -8.49 8.62
N ALA A 13 -11.74 -8.69 9.39
CA ALA A 13 -12.43 -7.61 10.10
C ALA A 13 -11.57 -7.00 11.21
N LYS A 14 -10.79 -7.81 11.94
CA LYS A 14 -9.82 -7.32 12.94
C LYS A 14 -8.69 -6.52 12.29
N GLN A 15 -8.16 -6.98 11.16
CA GLN A 15 -7.13 -6.25 10.41
C GLN A 15 -7.71 -4.96 9.85
N ALA A 16 -8.90 -4.97 9.24
CA ALA A 16 -9.59 -3.78 8.77
C ALA A 16 -9.84 -2.76 9.90
N ALA A 17 -10.25 -3.22 11.08
CA ALA A 17 -10.41 -2.36 12.25
C ALA A 17 -9.08 -1.76 12.74
N LYS A 18 -8.00 -2.56 12.79
CA LYS A 18 -6.65 -2.07 13.11
C LYS A 18 -6.16 -1.02 12.09
N HIS A 19 -6.35 -1.27 10.80
CA HIS A 19 -6.01 -0.33 9.74
C HIS A 19 -6.84 0.95 9.82
N ALA A 20 -8.14 0.88 10.13
CA ALA A 20 -9.00 2.04 10.30
C ALA A 20 -8.58 2.90 11.51
N VAL A 21 -8.19 2.27 12.63
CA VAL A 21 -7.66 2.95 13.81
C VAL A 21 -6.31 3.60 13.51
N ALA A 22 -5.41 2.89 12.81
CA ALA A 22 -4.12 3.43 12.38
C ALA A 22 -4.31 4.62 11.41
N LYS A 23 -5.25 4.53 10.47
CA LYS A 23 -5.64 5.60 9.53
C LYS A 23 -6.14 6.84 10.27
N ARG A 24 -7.03 6.68 11.26
CA ARG A 24 -7.51 7.79 12.11
C ARG A 24 -6.40 8.42 12.96
N LYS A 25 -5.51 7.60 13.55
CA LYS A 25 -4.37 8.11 14.33
C LYS A 25 -3.40 8.89 13.46
N ARG A 26 -3.06 8.38 12.26
CA ARG A 26 -2.16 9.02 11.30
C ARG A 26 -2.75 10.31 10.71
N ALA A 27 -4.07 10.38 10.52
CA ALA A 27 -4.77 11.58 10.06
C ALA A 27 -4.84 12.69 11.13
N LYS A 28 -4.71 12.35 12.42
CA LYS A 28 -4.73 13.30 13.55
C LYS A 28 -3.34 13.71 14.04
N GLN A 29 -2.28 13.07 13.58
CA GLN A 29 -0.93 13.42 14.03
C GLN A 29 -0.50 14.77 13.44
N PRO A 30 -0.18 15.75 14.29
CA PRO A 30 0.27 17.06 13.81
C PRO A 30 1.62 16.92 13.11
N THR A 31 1.82 17.70 12.05
CA THR A 31 3.06 17.70 11.24
C THR A 31 4.30 18.03 12.06
N VAL A 32 4.13 18.84 13.11
CA VAL A 32 5.15 19.19 14.10
C VAL A 32 4.52 19.04 15.47
N VAL A 33 5.20 18.35 16.39
CA VAL A 33 4.85 18.32 17.81
C VAL A 33 5.73 19.35 18.49
N MET A 34 5.12 20.44 18.97
CA MET A 34 5.85 21.50 19.68
C MET A 34 6.22 21.04 21.09
N PRO A 35 7.40 21.43 21.59
CA PRO A 35 7.82 21.14 22.96
C PRO A 35 7.00 21.95 23.97
N GLU A 36 7.02 21.52 25.24
CA GLU A 36 6.39 22.28 26.32
C GLU A 36 7.20 23.55 26.64
N ILE A 37 6.51 24.64 26.93
CA ILE A 37 7.11 25.95 27.19
C ILE A 37 7.70 25.96 28.61
N THR A 38 8.98 26.32 28.71
CA THR A 38 9.73 26.41 29.97
C THR A 38 9.68 27.80 30.61
N GLY A 39 9.32 28.82 29.83
CA GLY A 39 9.24 30.22 30.27
C GLY A 39 10.55 30.98 30.09
N ASN A 40 11.59 30.34 29.55
CA ASN A 40 12.82 31.00 29.12
C ASN A 40 12.77 31.22 27.60
N PRO A 41 12.68 32.48 27.12
CA PRO A 41 12.51 32.75 25.69
C PRO A 41 13.59 32.16 24.79
N GLU A 42 14.85 32.13 25.24
CA GLU A 42 15.96 31.59 24.44
C GLU A 42 15.89 30.06 24.32
N VAL A 43 15.53 29.38 25.42
CA VAL A 43 15.38 27.92 25.45
C VAL A 43 14.16 27.50 24.62
N ASP A 44 13.05 28.20 24.80
CA ASP A 44 11.79 27.90 24.11
C ASP A 44 11.91 28.16 22.60
N SER A 45 12.50 29.29 22.19
CA SER A 45 12.70 29.61 20.77
C SER A 45 13.61 28.58 20.07
N ARG A 46 14.66 28.11 20.76
CA ARG A 46 15.53 27.08 20.23
C ARG A 46 14.81 25.74 20.08
N ALA A 47 14.07 25.33 21.10
CA ALA A 47 13.34 24.07 21.10
C ALA A 47 12.26 24.06 20.01
N ASP A 48 11.60 25.20 19.78
CA ASP A 48 10.62 25.37 18.70
C ASP A 48 11.25 25.20 17.32
N LEU A 49 12.39 25.86 17.07
CA LEU A 49 13.11 25.73 15.81
C LEU A 49 13.57 24.29 15.56
N ASP A 50 14.08 23.61 16.59
CA ASP A 50 14.51 22.21 16.49
C ASP A 50 13.33 21.28 16.16
N ALA A 51 12.17 21.49 16.80
CA ALA A 51 10.95 20.72 16.54
C ALA A 51 10.45 20.90 15.10
N VAL A 52 10.42 22.14 14.62
CA VAL A 52 10.01 22.48 13.24
C VAL A 52 10.98 21.86 12.23
N GLN A 53 12.30 22.01 12.43
CA GLN A 53 13.30 21.42 11.55
C GLN A 53 13.21 19.89 11.51
N LYS A 54 12.94 19.25 12.65
CA LYS A 54 12.72 17.81 12.72
C LYS A 54 11.49 17.41 11.91
N GLY A 55 10.38 18.14 12.05
CA GLY A 55 9.17 17.90 11.26
C GLY A 55 9.40 17.95 9.75
N PHE A 56 10.18 18.94 9.27
CA PHE A 56 10.56 19.01 7.85
C PHE A 56 11.40 17.81 7.41
N ARG A 57 12.43 17.42 8.18
CA ARG A 57 13.28 16.26 7.87
C ARG A 57 12.48 14.97 7.82
N ASP A 58 11.61 14.74 8.81
CA ASP A 58 10.73 13.57 8.87
C ASP A 58 9.76 13.54 7.67
N ARG A 59 9.25 14.70 7.25
CA ARG A 59 8.35 14.81 6.10
C ARG A 59 9.06 14.49 4.78
N ILE A 60 10.27 15.04 4.57
CA ILE A 60 11.09 14.77 3.39
C ILE A 60 11.39 13.27 3.29
N LYS A 61 11.80 12.62 4.39
CA LYS A 61 12.08 11.19 4.40
C LYS A 61 10.84 10.36 4.02
N ASN A 62 9.68 10.68 4.61
CA ASN A 62 8.44 9.98 4.31
C ASN A 62 7.95 10.23 2.86
N GLU A 63 8.22 11.42 2.31
CA GLU A 63 7.94 11.75 0.92
C GLU A 63 8.84 10.94 -0.03
N ASN A 64 10.14 10.89 0.23
CA ASN A 64 11.10 10.09 -0.53
C ASN A 64 10.71 8.61 -0.50
N ASN A 65 10.39 8.04 0.66
CA ASN A 65 9.93 6.66 0.75
C ASN A 65 8.65 6.42 -0.08
N ARG A 66 7.72 7.39 -0.12
CA ARG A 66 6.51 7.27 -0.95
C ARG A 66 6.84 7.38 -2.43
N PHE A 67 7.76 8.28 -2.78
CA PHE A 67 8.24 8.45 -4.14
C PHE A 67 8.87 7.15 -4.62
N GLU A 68 9.85 6.63 -3.89
CA GLU A 68 10.50 5.33 -4.15
C GLU A 68 9.46 4.22 -4.35
N LEU A 69 8.52 4.01 -3.41
CA LEU A 69 7.46 3.01 -3.57
C LEU A 69 6.55 3.20 -4.80
N SER A 70 6.45 4.42 -5.33
CA SER A 70 5.59 4.75 -6.47
C SER A 70 6.33 4.78 -7.82
N THR A 71 7.64 5.02 -7.82
CA THR A 71 8.46 5.14 -9.04
C THR A 71 9.40 3.97 -9.24
N ASP A 72 9.65 3.18 -8.19
CA ASP A 72 10.42 1.96 -8.30
C ASP A 72 9.62 0.92 -9.11
N SER A 73 10.11 0.69 -10.33
CA SER A 73 9.55 -0.25 -11.27
C SER A 73 10.00 -1.69 -11.02
N GLU A 74 10.66 -2.02 -9.90
CA GLU A 74 11.25 -3.35 -9.73
C GLU A 74 10.26 -4.43 -9.21
N TYR A 75 9.00 -4.08 -8.93
CA TYR A 75 7.98 -5.03 -8.43
C TYR A 75 7.21 -5.79 -9.53
N TRP A 76 7.74 -5.86 -10.76
CA TRP A 76 7.17 -6.66 -11.84
C TRP A 76 8.25 -7.49 -12.54
N PHE A 77 7.82 -8.58 -13.17
CA PHE A 77 8.66 -9.33 -14.09
C PHE A 77 7.84 -9.65 -15.35
N ALA A 78 8.54 -9.96 -16.45
CA ALA A 78 7.90 -10.39 -17.68
C ALA A 78 8.37 -11.79 -18.08
N ALA A 79 7.43 -12.59 -18.60
CA ALA A 79 7.72 -13.82 -19.30
C ALA A 79 7.70 -13.55 -20.82
N CYS A 80 8.81 -13.80 -21.49
CA CYS A 80 8.95 -13.60 -22.93
C CYS A 80 8.76 -14.93 -23.67
N PHE A 81 7.87 -14.92 -24.66
CA PHE A 81 7.61 -16.07 -25.54
C PHE A 81 7.98 -15.72 -26.98
N GLN A 82 8.37 -16.70 -27.78
CA GLN A 82 8.71 -16.46 -29.19
C GLN A 82 7.47 -16.17 -30.04
N THR A 83 6.32 -16.76 -29.67
CA THR A 83 5.06 -16.58 -30.38
C THR A 83 3.89 -16.30 -29.44
N ARG A 84 2.79 -15.78 -30.00
CA ARG A 84 1.57 -15.52 -29.24
C ARG A 84 0.94 -16.82 -28.75
N GLU A 85 0.98 -17.86 -29.57
CA GLU A 85 0.42 -19.17 -29.28
C GLU A 85 1.12 -19.81 -28.07
N GLN A 86 2.44 -19.63 -27.95
CA GLN A 86 3.19 -20.08 -26.76
C GLN A 86 2.74 -19.34 -25.50
N LYS A 87 2.58 -18.00 -25.57
CA LYS A 87 2.07 -17.18 -24.46
C LYS A 87 0.67 -17.62 -24.05
N GLU A 88 -0.24 -17.77 -25.01
CA GLU A 88 -1.63 -18.16 -24.76
C GLU A 88 -1.74 -19.58 -24.22
N ALA A 89 -0.95 -20.53 -24.73
CA ALA A 89 -0.90 -21.89 -24.20
C ALA A 89 -0.44 -21.90 -22.74
N PHE A 90 0.60 -21.13 -22.40
CA PHE A 90 1.07 -20.97 -21.02
C PHE A 90 -0.02 -20.39 -20.10
N LEU A 91 -0.65 -19.28 -20.51
CA LEU A 91 -1.70 -18.64 -19.71
C LEU A 91 -2.93 -19.53 -19.57
N LYS A 92 -3.29 -20.31 -20.60
CA LYS A 92 -4.41 -21.26 -20.56
C LYS A 92 -4.12 -22.42 -19.62
N ALA A 93 -2.89 -22.95 -19.62
CA ALA A 93 -2.49 -24.04 -18.74
C ALA A 93 -2.59 -23.66 -17.25
N LEU A 94 -2.35 -22.38 -16.93
CA LEU A 94 -2.48 -21.84 -15.57
C LEU A 94 -3.87 -21.28 -15.26
N ASP A 95 -4.82 -21.35 -16.21
CA ASP A 95 -6.16 -20.75 -16.05
C ASP A 95 -6.07 -19.26 -15.69
N LEU A 96 -5.17 -18.53 -16.38
CA LEU A 96 -4.90 -17.10 -16.16
C LEU A 96 -5.47 -16.20 -17.25
N LEU A 97 -5.93 -16.75 -18.37
CA LEU A 97 -6.48 -15.95 -19.49
C LEU A 97 -7.65 -15.04 -19.07
N ALA A 98 -8.47 -15.48 -18.12
CA ALA A 98 -9.58 -14.68 -17.59
C ALA A 98 -9.13 -13.49 -16.74
N HIS A 99 -7.87 -13.49 -16.29
CA HIS A 99 -7.30 -12.48 -15.39
C HIS A 99 -6.40 -11.47 -16.11
N GLY A 100 -6.24 -11.59 -17.43
CA GLY A 100 -5.45 -10.70 -18.27
C GLY A 100 -4.39 -11.45 -19.10
N ASP A 101 -3.80 -10.75 -20.07
CA ASP A 101 -2.86 -11.35 -21.02
C ASP A 101 -1.44 -10.74 -20.98
N LYS A 102 -1.26 -9.68 -20.19
CA LYS A 102 0.00 -8.90 -20.07
C LYS A 102 0.35 -8.60 -18.61
N TYR A 103 -0.59 -8.02 -17.87
CA TYR A 103 -0.42 -7.72 -16.44
C TYR A 103 -1.34 -8.62 -15.63
N ILE A 104 -0.74 -9.53 -14.87
CA ILE A 104 -1.44 -10.50 -14.04
C ILE A 104 -0.98 -10.27 -12.60
N ASP A 105 -1.89 -10.42 -11.64
CA ASP A 105 -1.52 -10.38 -10.23
C ASP A 105 -0.53 -11.51 -9.91
N GLY A 106 0.66 -11.14 -9.44
CA GLY A 106 1.70 -12.09 -9.07
C GLY A 106 1.29 -13.05 -7.95
N ARG A 107 0.35 -12.64 -7.08
CA ARG A 107 -0.20 -13.51 -6.02
C ARG A 107 -1.05 -14.63 -6.60
N LEU A 108 -1.88 -14.30 -7.59
CA LEU A 108 -2.68 -15.27 -8.32
C LEU A 108 -1.78 -16.24 -9.08
N LEU A 109 -0.74 -15.73 -9.75
CA LEU A 109 0.25 -16.57 -10.43
C LEU A 109 0.96 -17.52 -9.47
N ALA A 110 1.38 -17.04 -8.29
CA ALA A 110 2.02 -17.86 -7.27
C ALA A 110 1.08 -18.96 -6.74
N GLU A 111 -0.20 -18.64 -6.50
CA GLU A 111 -1.22 -19.62 -6.13
C GLU A 111 -1.38 -20.72 -7.19
N LYS A 112 -1.47 -20.35 -8.48
CA LYS A 112 -1.57 -21.31 -9.59
C LYS A 112 -0.34 -22.21 -9.73
N LEU A 113 0.84 -21.71 -9.32
CA LEU A 113 2.09 -22.44 -9.34
C LEU A 113 2.37 -23.21 -8.03
N GLY A 114 1.53 -23.04 -6.99
CA GLY A 114 1.74 -23.64 -5.67
C GLY A 114 2.97 -23.08 -4.93
N ILE A 115 3.30 -21.81 -5.13
CA ILE A 115 4.45 -21.12 -4.53
C ILE A 115 3.99 -20.26 -3.36
N ASP A 116 4.60 -20.47 -2.19
CA ASP A 116 4.39 -19.60 -1.03
C ASP A 116 5.17 -18.30 -1.18
N LEU A 117 4.46 -17.18 -1.21
CA LEU A 117 5.06 -15.85 -1.24
C LEU A 117 5.40 -15.34 0.17
N PRO A 118 6.49 -14.57 0.33
CA PRO A 118 6.78 -13.90 1.59
C PRO A 118 5.66 -12.90 1.93
N ALA A 119 5.32 -12.82 3.21
CA ALA A 119 4.35 -11.83 3.69
C ALA A 119 4.90 -10.42 3.47
N ALA A 120 4.13 -9.58 2.79
CA ALA A 120 4.46 -8.19 2.54
C ALA A 120 3.33 -7.28 3.05
N ASP A 121 3.67 -6.31 3.91
CA ASP A 121 2.78 -5.23 4.35
C ASP A 121 3.20 -3.94 3.65
N VAL A 122 2.83 -3.83 2.37
CA VAL A 122 3.06 -2.61 1.60
C VAL A 122 1.88 -1.66 1.80
N PRO A 123 2.08 -0.45 2.35
CA PRO A 123 1.01 0.49 2.58
C PRO A 123 0.46 1.02 1.25
N TYR A 124 -0.61 0.42 0.74
CA TYR A 124 -1.34 0.91 -0.43
C TYR A 124 -2.61 1.66 0.01
N ARG A 125 -3.04 2.65 -0.80
CA ARG A 125 -4.36 3.27 -0.62
C ARG A 125 -5.40 2.36 -1.25
N ALA A 126 -6.09 1.56 -0.44
CA ALA A 126 -7.18 0.70 -0.90
C ALA A 126 -8.38 1.47 -1.45
N GLU A 127 -8.59 2.69 -0.95
CA GLU A 127 -9.64 3.58 -1.42
C GLU A 127 -9.06 4.50 -2.50
N GLY A 128 -9.18 4.10 -3.76
CA GLY A 128 -9.28 5.07 -4.84
C GLY A 128 -10.52 5.89 -4.56
N LYS A 129 -10.37 7.17 -4.20
CA LYS A 129 -11.51 8.09 -4.19
C LYS A 129 -11.97 8.17 -5.64
N ILE A 130 -13.03 7.42 -5.99
CA ILE A 130 -13.65 7.54 -7.30
C ILE A 130 -14.07 9.00 -7.43
N ASP A 131 -13.59 9.67 -8.47
CA ASP A 131 -13.95 11.06 -8.71
C ASP A 131 -15.47 11.14 -8.83
N LYS A 132 -16.09 12.14 -8.20
CA LYS A 132 -17.56 12.29 -8.22
C LYS A 132 -18.07 12.40 -9.65
N ASP A 133 -17.29 13.03 -10.51
CA ASP A 133 -17.58 13.18 -11.92
C ASP A 133 -17.33 11.89 -12.70
N TYR A 134 -16.66 10.90 -12.13
CA TYR A 134 -16.50 9.57 -12.71
C TYR A 134 -17.58 8.59 -12.22
N VAL A 135 -18.07 8.76 -10.98
CA VAL A 135 -19.19 7.99 -10.42
C VAL A 135 -20.44 8.11 -11.31
N GLN A 136 -20.67 9.26 -11.95
CA GLN A 136 -21.82 9.46 -12.83
C GLN A 136 -21.78 8.64 -14.14
N PHE A 137 -20.64 8.01 -14.46
CA PHE A 137 -20.43 7.25 -15.70
C PHE A 137 -20.24 5.73 -15.46
N VAL A 138 -20.33 5.27 -14.21
CA VAL A 138 -20.24 3.85 -13.86
C VAL A 138 -21.63 3.38 -13.46
N ASP A 139 -22.33 2.76 -14.40
CA ASP A 139 -23.63 2.09 -14.20
C ASP A 139 -23.49 0.77 -13.41
#